data_AF-A0A1I0TYA0-F1
#
_entry.id   AF-A0A1I0TYA0-F1
#
_cell.length_a   1.000
_cell.length_b   1.000
_cell.length_c   1.000
_cell.angle_alpha   90.00
_cell.angle_beta   90.00
_cell.angle_gamma   90.00
#
_symmetry.space_group_name_H-M   'P 1'
#
loop_
_entity.id
_entity.type
_entity.pdbx_description
1 polymer ?
#
loop_
_entity_poly.entity_id
_entity_poly.type
_entity_poly.pdbx_seq_one_letter_code
_entity_poly.pdbx_strand_id
1 'polypeptide(L)'
;MDESMRHDIALFRYGLIAPLVNGQVEPKTYLKEVSERVHHVPHQGDKRIAAKTILDWCTRYKKGGFDALKPKRRSDRGHSRRLSPDDEDHILALRKEHPTMPVTVFYEHLIEQGEIPENHTSYFTIYRLLKKHNLVGKEGVSQDFVGTFLVR
;
A
#
# COMPACT_ATOMS: atom_id res chain seq x y z
N MET A 1 -10.26 3.21 3.45
CA MET A 1 -10.84 2.35 4.50
C MET A 1 -11.62 3.29 5.39
N ASP A 2 -12.94 3.14 5.40
CA ASP A 2 -13.82 3.96 6.23
C ASP A 2 -13.70 3.59 7.72
N GLU A 3 -14.36 4.35 8.59
CA GLU A 3 -14.28 4.13 10.04
C GLU A 3 -15.00 2.85 10.49
N SER A 4 -16.10 2.48 9.82
CA SER A 4 -16.87 1.26 10.14
C SER A 4 -16.01 0.02 9.92
N MET A 5 -15.36 -0.09 8.77
CA MET A 5 -14.43 -1.17 8.45
C MET A 5 -13.29 -1.27 9.45
N ARG A 6 -12.76 -0.12 9.91
CA ARG A 6 -11.70 -0.11 10.93
C ARG A 6 -12.21 -0.60 12.28
N HIS A 7 -13.43 -0.22 12.63
CA HIS A 7 -14.09 -0.65 13.86
C HIS A 7 -14.36 -2.16 13.84
N ASP A 8 -14.91 -2.70 12.75
CA ASP A 8 -15.19 -4.14 12.60
C ASP A 8 -13.92 -4.97 12.74
N ILE A 9 -12.82 -4.52 12.13
CA ILE A 9 -11.52 -5.19 12.26
C ILE A 9 -11.00 -5.10 13.70
N ALA A 10 -11.20 -3.98 14.40
CA ALA A 10 -10.81 -3.84 15.80
C ALA A 10 -11.63 -4.77 16.71
N LEU A 11 -12.93 -4.89 16.46
CA LEU A 11 -13.82 -5.79 17.20
C LEU A 11 -13.42 -7.25 17.03
N PHE A 12 -13.15 -7.67 15.79
CA PHE A 12 -12.62 -9.00 15.50
C PHE A 12 -11.30 -9.27 16.25
N ARG A 13 -10.35 -8.32 16.19
CA ARG A 13 -9.07 -8.44 16.91
C ARG A 13 -9.28 -8.53 18.42
N TYR A 14 -10.19 -7.72 18.96
CA TYR A 14 -10.52 -7.74 20.38
C TYR A 14 -11.07 -9.10 20.80
N GLY A 15 -11.98 -9.69 20.02
CA GLY A 15 -12.52 -11.03 20.28
C GLY A 15 -11.44 -12.11 20.40
N LEU A 16 -10.36 -12.02 19.61
CA LEU A 16 -9.23 -12.95 19.69
C LEU A 16 -8.30 -12.71 20.88
N ILE A 17 -8.17 -11.47 21.37
CA ILE A 17 -7.24 -11.16 22.45
C ILE A 17 -7.91 -11.08 23.82
N ALA A 18 -9.23 -10.89 23.89
CA ALA A 18 -9.97 -10.71 25.15
C ALA A 18 -9.67 -11.83 26.17
N PRO A 19 -9.67 -13.13 25.79
CA PRO A 19 -9.33 -14.20 26.74
C PRO A 19 -7.88 -14.10 27.25
N LEU A 20 -6.93 -13.69 26.39
CA LEU A 20 -5.52 -13.54 26.74
C LEU A 20 -5.27 -12.34 27.67
N VAL A 21 -5.88 -11.18 27.37
CA VAL A 21 -5.65 -9.96 28.15
C VAL A 21 -6.34 -10.01 29.51
N ASN A 22 -7.45 -10.76 29.62
CA ASN A 22 -8.17 -10.97 30.87
C ASN A 22 -7.62 -12.16 31.69
N GLY A 23 -6.60 -12.87 31.18
CA GLY A 23 -6.01 -14.03 31.87
C GLY A 23 -6.96 -15.22 32.00
N GLN A 24 -7.93 -15.35 31.10
CA GLN A 24 -8.97 -16.40 31.15
C GLN A 24 -8.50 -17.72 30.51
N VAL A 25 -7.35 -17.71 29.84
CA VAL A 25 -6.79 -18.86 29.12
C VAL A 25 -5.29 -18.95 29.37
N GLU A 26 -4.75 -20.18 29.28
CA GLU A 26 -3.30 -20.39 29.25
C GLU A 26 -2.75 -19.89 27.89
N PRO A 27 -1.82 -18.93 27.88
CA PRO A 27 -1.42 -18.25 26.64
C PRO A 27 -0.83 -19.17 25.57
N LYS A 28 0.01 -20.14 25.92
CA LYS A 28 0.73 -20.97 24.94
C LYS A 28 -0.23 -21.87 24.18
N THR A 29 -1.15 -22.51 24.89
CA THR A 29 -2.16 -23.43 24.36
C THR A 29 -3.16 -22.67 23.50
N TYR A 30 -3.68 -21.56 24.00
CA TYR A 30 -4.63 -20.73 23.25
C TYR A 30 -4.04 -20.15 21.97
N LEU A 31 -2.81 -19.62 22.03
CA LEU A 31 -2.15 -19.08 20.84
C LEU A 31 -1.90 -20.15 19.77
N LYS A 32 -1.52 -21.36 20.17
CA LYS A 32 -1.36 -22.48 19.24
C LYS A 32 -2.69 -22.78 18.52
N GLU A 33 -3.74 -23.03 19.30
CA GLU A 33 -5.09 -23.34 18.80
C GLU A 33 -5.62 -22.26 17.85
N VAL A 34 -5.54 -20.99 18.26
CA VAL A 34 -6.06 -19.87 17.46
C VAL A 34 -5.20 -19.64 16.22
N SER A 35 -3.88 -19.87 16.27
CA SER A 35 -3.02 -19.66 15.10
C SER A 35 -3.15 -20.74 14.02
N GLU A 36 -3.59 -21.95 14.38
CA GLU A 36 -3.82 -23.05 13.44
C GLU A 36 -5.17 -22.92 12.71
N ARG A 37 -6.12 -22.18 13.30
CA ARG A 37 -7.45 -21.92 12.73
C ARG A 37 -7.43 -20.91 11.58
N VAL A 38 -8.36 -21.10 10.65
CA VAL A 38 -8.72 -20.10 9.65
C VAL A 38 -9.78 -19.19 10.24
N HIS A 39 -9.56 -17.88 10.14
CA HIS A 39 -10.48 -16.86 10.66
C HIS A 39 -11.09 -16.08 9.52
N HIS A 40 -12.40 -15.85 9.59
CA HIS A 40 -13.08 -14.92 8.70
C HIS A 40 -12.81 -13.48 9.17
N VAL A 41 -11.82 -12.83 8.55
CA VAL A 41 -11.43 -11.47 8.93
C VAL A 41 -12.34 -10.46 8.23
N PRO A 42 -13.05 -9.57 8.96
CA PRO A 42 -13.94 -8.59 8.35
C PRO A 42 -13.25 -7.79 7.24
N HIS A 43 -13.91 -7.66 6.10
CA HIS A 43 -13.42 -6.94 4.91
C HIS A 43 -12.13 -7.48 4.29
N GLN A 44 -11.64 -8.64 4.73
CA GLN A 44 -10.35 -9.20 4.33
C GLN A 44 -10.40 -10.69 3.97
N GLY A 45 -11.51 -11.38 4.26
CA GLY A 45 -11.73 -12.79 3.94
C GLY A 45 -10.98 -13.74 4.89
N ASP A 46 -10.92 -15.00 4.48
CA ASP A 46 -10.44 -16.09 5.32
C ASP A 46 -8.91 -16.13 5.36
N LYS A 47 -8.35 -16.07 6.57
CA LYS A 47 -6.89 -16.04 6.80
C LYS A 47 -6.49 -16.76 8.07
N ARG A 48 -5.31 -17.38 8.05
CA ARG A 48 -4.60 -17.79 9.26
C ARG A 48 -3.87 -16.60 9.86
N ILE A 49 -3.88 -16.49 11.18
CA ILE A 49 -3.25 -15.39 11.90
C ILE A 49 -2.14 -15.97 12.77
N ALA A 50 -0.90 -15.55 12.52
CA ALA A 50 0.25 -16.01 13.30
C ALA A 50 0.13 -15.62 14.78
N ALA A 51 0.57 -16.49 15.68
CA ALA A 51 0.58 -16.25 17.13
C ALA A 51 1.27 -14.93 17.51
N LYS A 52 2.38 -14.59 16.82
CA LYS A 52 3.09 -13.32 17.00
C LYS A 52 2.19 -12.10 16.76
N THR A 53 1.35 -12.14 15.73
CA THR A 53 0.43 -11.05 15.40
C THR A 53 -0.63 -10.85 16.50
N ILE A 54 -1.13 -11.95 17.08
CA ILE A 54 -2.09 -11.92 18.19
C ILE A 54 -1.44 -11.31 19.44
N LEU A 55 -0.19 -11.68 19.74
CA LEU A 55 0.60 -11.09 20.84
C LEU A 55 0.87 -9.59 20.63
N ASP A 56 1.16 -9.17 19.40
CA ASP A 56 1.31 -7.76 19.07
C ASP A 56 0.02 -6.97 19.34
N TRP A 57 -1.14 -7.54 19.02
CA TRP A 57 -2.44 -6.94 19.35
C TRP A 57 -2.68 -6.86 20.86
N CYS A 58 -2.33 -7.89 21.62
CA CYS A 58 -2.38 -7.84 23.09
C CYS A 58 -1.54 -6.68 23.64
N THR A 59 -0.32 -6.52 23.13
CA THR A 59 0.60 -5.45 23.54
C THR A 59 0.05 -4.07 23.20
N ARG A 60 -0.52 -3.90 22.00
CA ARG A 60 -1.15 -2.64 21.57
C ARG A 60 -2.37 -2.30 22.42
N TYR A 61 -3.23 -3.27 22.67
CA TYR A 61 -4.42 -3.09 23.49
C TYR A 61 -4.07 -2.66 24.92
N LYS A 62 -3.08 -3.32 25.54
CA LYS A 62 -2.62 -2.93 26.89
C LYS A 62 -2.09 -1.49 26.96
N LYS A 63 -1.55 -0.95 25.86
CA LYS A 63 -0.97 0.40 25.80
C LYS A 63 -1.98 1.49 25.40
N GLY A 64 -2.94 1.17 24.53
CA GLY A 64 -3.80 2.17 23.89
C GLY A 64 -5.26 1.75 23.73
N GLY A 65 -5.69 0.73 24.46
CA GLY A 65 -7.07 0.25 24.48
C GLY A 65 -7.57 -0.23 23.11
N PHE A 66 -8.89 -0.15 22.94
CA PHE A 66 -9.57 -0.63 21.74
C PHE A 66 -9.14 0.13 20.46
N ASP A 67 -8.97 1.44 20.54
CA ASP A 67 -8.58 2.24 19.37
C ASP A 67 -7.21 1.85 18.80
N ALA A 68 -6.30 1.35 19.64
CA ALA A 68 -5.00 0.83 19.19
C ALA A 68 -5.11 -0.46 18.35
N LEU A 69 -6.27 -1.13 18.36
CA LEU A 69 -6.57 -2.28 17.52
C LEU A 69 -7.12 -1.89 16.15
N LYS A 70 -7.59 -0.66 15.95
CA LYS A 70 -8.04 -0.20 14.64
C LYS A 70 -6.86 -0.20 13.67
N PRO A 71 -7.00 -0.75 12.45
CA PRO A 71 -5.98 -0.61 11.42
C PRO A 71 -5.58 0.86 11.27
N LYS A 72 -4.27 1.15 11.35
CA LYS A 72 -3.78 2.48 11.02
C LYS A 72 -4.08 2.74 9.55
N ARG A 73 -4.53 3.96 9.24
CA ARG A 73 -4.54 4.44 7.86
C ARG A 73 -3.10 4.39 7.38
N ARG A 74 -2.82 3.49 6.44
CA ARG A 74 -1.53 3.41 5.77
C ARG A 74 -1.29 4.72 5.01
N SER A 75 -0.39 5.56 5.53
CA SER A 75 0.11 6.77 4.86
C SER A 75 0.95 6.43 3.62
N ASP A 76 1.37 5.18 3.49
CA ASP A 76 2.12 4.61 2.36
C ASP A 76 1.22 4.19 1.18
N ARG A 77 -0.09 4.44 1.23
CA ARG A 77 -0.93 4.41 0.01
C ARG A 77 -0.65 5.67 -0.82
N GLY A 78 0.49 5.69 -1.50
CA GLY A 78 0.82 6.75 -2.45
C GLY A 78 2.30 6.89 -2.70
N HIS A 79 3.09 6.94 -1.64
CA HIS A 79 4.53 7.16 -1.74
C HIS A 79 5.25 5.88 -2.13
N SER A 80 5.86 5.92 -3.30
CA SER A 80 6.87 4.93 -3.65
C SER A 80 8.04 5.11 -2.69
N ARG A 81 8.52 4.05 -2.04
CA ARG A 81 9.79 4.11 -1.29
C ARG A 81 10.99 4.52 -2.15
N ARG A 82 10.80 4.57 -3.48
CA ARG A 82 11.79 4.88 -4.52
C ARG A 82 11.63 6.29 -5.11
N LEU A 83 10.67 7.09 -4.64
CA LEU A 83 10.60 8.49 -5.01
C LEU A 83 10.64 9.28 -3.72
N SER A 84 11.72 10.02 -3.50
CA SER A 84 11.76 10.99 -2.43
C SER A 84 10.74 12.10 -2.73
N PRO A 85 10.31 12.89 -1.72
CA PRO A 85 9.46 14.05 -1.96
C PRO A 85 10.05 15.01 -2.99
N ASP A 86 11.37 15.19 -2.97
CA ASP A 86 12.09 16.07 -3.90
C ASP A 86 12.02 15.53 -5.34
N ASP A 87 12.15 14.21 -5.54
CA ASP A 87 11.97 13.58 -6.85
C ASP A 87 10.52 13.69 -7.34
N GLU A 88 9.54 13.51 -6.45
CA GLU A 88 8.12 13.67 -6.80
C GLU A 88 7.87 15.11 -7.30
N ASP A 89 8.33 16.12 -6.55
CA ASP A 89 8.13 17.52 -6.90
C ASP A 89 8.82 17.90 -8.22
N HIS A 90 10.05 17.40 -8.43
CA HIS A 90 10.81 17.61 -9.67
C HIS A 90 10.11 16.99 -10.89
N ILE A 91 9.69 15.72 -10.80
CA ILE A 91 8.97 15.03 -11.88
C ILE A 91 7.64 15.71 -12.18
N LEU A 92 6.93 16.21 -11.15
CA LEU A 92 5.69 16.96 -11.33
C LEU A 92 5.92 18.32 -11.99
N ALA A 93 7.04 18.99 -11.73
CA ALA A 93 7.42 20.25 -12.40
C ALA A 93 7.69 19.99 -13.89
N LEU A 94 8.55 19.03 -14.22
CA LEU A 94 8.83 18.61 -15.60
C LEU A 94 7.54 18.21 -16.34
N ARG A 95 6.63 17.50 -15.67
CA ARG A 95 5.36 17.12 -16.29
C ARG A 95 4.49 18.33 -16.64
N LYS A 96 4.52 19.40 -15.84
CA LYS A 96 3.76 20.63 -16.11
C LYS A 96 4.34 21.41 -17.29
N GLU A 97 5.63 21.28 -17.57
CA GLU A 97 6.29 21.85 -18.75
C GLU A 97 5.92 21.08 -20.03
N HIS A 98 5.64 19.77 -19.90
CA HIS A 98 5.26 18.89 -21.01
C HIS A 98 3.86 18.27 -20.84
N PRO A 99 2.77 19.05 -20.70
CA PRO A 99 1.45 18.53 -20.33
C PRO A 99 0.76 17.71 -21.42
N THR A 100 1.11 17.94 -22.69
CA THR A 100 0.54 17.25 -23.87
C THR A 100 1.29 15.99 -24.25
N MET A 101 2.50 15.78 -23.72
CA MET A 101 3.33 14.61 -24.02
C MET A 101 2.62 13.33 -23.51
N PRO A 102 2.60 12.23 -24.28
CA PRO A 102 2.13 10.95 -23.77
C PRO A 102 2.95 10.49 -22.57
N VAL A 103 2.33 9.84 -21.59
CA VAL A 103 3.03 9.43 -20.35
C VAL A 103 4.15 8.41 -20.62
N THR A 104 4.00 7.58 -21.66
CA THR A 104 5.04 6.66 -22.11
C THR A 104 6.28 7.42 -22.60
N VAL A 105 6.10 8.39 -23.47
CA VAL A 105 7.18 9.24 -24.00
C VAL A 105 7.80 10.08 -22.88
N PHE A 106 6.99 10.61 -21.96
CA PHE A 106 7.49 11.33 -20.80
C PHE A 106 8.37 10.46 -19.89
N TYR A 107 8.02 9.18 -19.71
CA TYR A 107 8.85 8.25 -18.95
C TYR A 107 10.18 7.96 -19.64
N GLU A 108 10.18 7.77 -20.95
CA GLU A 108 11.42 7.60 -21.74
C GLU A 108 12.29 8.85 -21.65
N HIS A 109 11.68 10.03 -21.77
CA HIS A 109 12.37 11.32 -21.63
C HIS A 109 13.06 11.47 -20.27
N LEU A 110 12.40 11.07 -19.18
CA LEU A 110 12.99 11.08 -17.83
C LEU A 110 14.23 10.18 -17.72
N ILE A 111 14.26 9.06 -18.44
CA ILE A 111 15.42 8.15 -18.46
C ILE A 111 16.54 8.75 -19.31
N GLU A 112 16.22 9.26 -20.51
CA GLU A 112 17.18 9.83 -21.45
C GLU A 112 17.90 11.06 -20.88
N GLN A 113 17.17 11.92 -20.15
CA GLN A 113 17.75 13.09 -19.49
C GLN A 113 18.48 12.75 -18.18
N GLY A 114 18.43 11.49 -17.73
CA GLY A 114 19.04 11.06 -16.48
C GLY A 114 18.34 11.60 -15.22
N GLU A 115 17.13 12.14 -15.37
CA GLU A 115 16.30 12.65 -14.26
C GLU A 115 15.87 11.51 -13.32
N ILE A 116 15.80 10.29 -13.86
CA ILE A 116 15.54 9.08 -13.09
C ILE A 116 16.49 7.97 -13.58
N PRO A 117 17.22 7.28 -12.68
CA PRO A 117 17.96 6.09 -13.07
C PRO A 117 17.01 4.99 -13.54
N GLU A 118 17.31 4.33 -14.66
CA GLU A 118 16.49 3.27 -15.28
C GLU A 118 16.09 2.14 -14.31
N ASN A 119 16.91 1.89 -13.29
CA ASN A 119 16.69 0.86 -12.26
C ASN A 119 16.04 1.36 -10.97
N HIS A 120 15.77 2.66 -10.84
CA HIS A 120 15.25 3.26 -9.62
C HIS A 120 13.72 3.26 -9.58
N THR A 121 13.06 3.68 -10.67
CA THR A 121 11.61 3.91 -10.68
C THR A 121 10.97 3.34 -11.95
N SER A 122 9.96 2.48 -11.78
CA SER A 122 9.24 1.89 -12.90
C SER A 122 8.22 2.84 -13.52
N TYR A 123 7.90 2.62 -14.80
CA TYR A 123 6.80 3.30 -15.51
C TYR A 123 5.51 3.38 -14.68
N PHE A 124 5.06 2.26 -14.12
CA PHE A 124 3.82 2.21 -13.31
C PHE A 124 3.88 3.13 -12.08
N THR A 125 5.08 3.37 -11.54
CA THR A 125 5.26 4.29 -10.42
C THR A 125 5.05 5.74 -10.86
N ILE A 126 5.64 6.14 -11.99
CA ILE A 126 5.43 7.45 -12.61
C ILE A 126 3.98 7.64 -13.02
N TYR A 127 3.38 6.66 -13.69
CA TYR A 127 1.97 6.70 -14.07
C TYR A 127 1.06 6.89 -12.85
N ARG A 128 1.31 6.18 -11.74
CA ARG A 128 0.55 6.34 -10.49
C ARG A 128 0.74 7.72 -9.86
N LEU A 129 1.96 8.26 -9.88
CA LEU A 129 2.26 9.62 -9.42
C LEU A 129 1.46 10.63 -10.23
N LEU A 130 1.57 10.60 -11.57
CA LEU A 130 0.85 11.53 -12.44
C LEU A 130 -0.66 11.39 -12.30
N LYS A 131 -1.18 10.16 -12.18
CA LYS A 131 -2.61 9.90 -11.96
C LYS A 131 -3.12 10.49 -10.65
N LYS A 132 -2.34 10.39 -9.57
CA LYS A 132 -2.67 11.01 -8.27
C LYS A 132 -2.80 12.54 -8.38
N HIS A 133 -2.05 13.17 -9.27
CA HIS A 133 -2.05 14.61 -9.50
C HIS A 133 -2.87 15.05 -10.72
N ASN A 134 -3.64 14.15 -11.35
CA ASN A 134 -4.43 14.39 -12.56
C ASN A 134 -3.62 14.89 -13.78
N LEU A 135 -2.35 14.47 -13.88
CA LEU A 135 -1.41 14.88 -14.93
C LEU A 135 -1.19 13.82 -16.02
N VAL A 136 -2.03 12.80 -16.13
CA VAL A 136 -1.91 11.75 -17.18
C VAL A 136 -2.17 12.31 -18.58
N GLY A 137 -2.76 13.51 -18.68
CA GLY A 137 -3.20 14.11 -19.95
C GLY A 137 -4.52 13.51 -20.42
N LYS A 138 -5.29 14.25 -21.23
CA LYS A 138 -6.42 13.64 -21.94
C LYS A 138 -5.84 12.66 -22.95
N GLU A 139 -6.30 11.41 -22.93
CA GLU A 139 -6.02 10.41 -23.96
C GLU A 139 -6.54 10.94 -25.31
N GLY A 140 -5.73 11.75 -25.99
CA GLY A 140 -5.88 12.02 -27.40
C GLY A 140 -5.49 10.74 -28.11
N VAL A 141 -6.50 10.07 -28.68
CA VAL A 141 -6.36 8.90 -29.55
C VAL A 141 -5.21 9.14 -30.53
N SER A 142 -4.17 8.33 -30.44
CA SER A 142 -3.22 8.11 -31.52
C SER A 142 -2.92 6.62 -31.53
N GLN A 143 -3.70 5.94 -32.37
CA GLN A 143 -3.31 4.67 -32.96
C GLN A 143 -1.92 4.86 -33.62
N ASP A 144 -1.15 3.78 -33.65
CA ASP A 144 0.11 3.61 -34.39
C ASP A 144 1.39 4.05 -33.67
N PHE A 145 1.94 3.15 -32.85
CA PHE A 145 3.36 2.83 -32.98
C PHE A 145 3.52 1.31 -32.93
N VAL A 146 3.63 0.73 -34.12
CA VAL A 146 3.96 -0.68 -34.35
C VAL A 146 5.30 -0.95 -33.68
N GLY A 147 5.32 -1.92 -32.79
CA GLY A 147 6.55 -2.42 -32.19
C GLY A 147 7.54 -2.83 -33.28
N THR A 148 8.67 -2.13 -33.34
CA THR A 148 9.88 -2.61 -33.99
C THR A 148 11.03 -2.25 -33.08
N PHE A 149 11.34 -3.13 -32.14
CA PHE A 149 12.71 -3.25 -31.64
C PHE A 149 13.24 -4.60 -32.10
N LEU A 150 13.97 -4.50 -33.21
CA LEU A 150 14.80 -5.52 -33.78
C LEU A 150 15.89 -5.87 -32.77
N VAL A 151 16.01 -7.16 -32.48
CA VAL A 151 17.19 -7.75 -31.85
C VAL A 151 18.41 -7.40 -32.70
N ARG A 152 19.45 -6.85 -32.07
CA ARG A 152 20.83 -7.09 -32.48
C ARG A 152 21.78 -6.99 -31.30
#